data_AF-A0AAV4FJR7-F1
#
_entry.id   AF-A0AAV4FJR7-F1
#
_cell.length_a   1.000
_cell.length_b   1.000
_cell.length_c   1.000
_cell.angle_alpha   90.00
_cell.angle_beta   90.00
_cell.angle_gamma   90.00
#
_symmetry.space_group_name_H-M   'P 1'
#
loop_
_entity.id
_entity.type
_entity.pdbx_description
1 polymer ?
#
loop_
_entity_poly.entity_id
_entity_poly.type
_entity_poly.pdbx_seq_one_letter_code
_entity_poly.pdbx_strand_id
1 'polypeptide(L)'
;MPADVALTPIDYMVAILILLIPVAIGLYYAVKDAHKSSRDEYLLEGRQMPVVPVMLSLFITFQIPIRSCTYGQHYSGYDDNHLLHGYCFTFSSFGSGGTLYTSIGGYKSVVWTDVFQTVVIALGTAIIIIKACMETGGVREVWRLAQEGGRLNFNRFTPDLTVRNSIWGVTIAHCFIWLVNGFSQSTLQRISSMKTLQDAKVAYLILTVFFIVYGAVFCFLGFIIFAYFSIKQCDPLKANFISNRN
;
A
#
# COMPACT_ATOMS: atom_id res chain seq x y z
N MET A 1 -8.40 -25.46 14.23
CA MET A 1 -7.19 -25.27 15.05
C MET A 1 -7.37 -23.99 15.85
N PRO A 2 -7.27 -23.99 17.19
CA PRO A 2 -6.96 -22.79 17.93
C PRO A 2 -5.60 -22.98 18.60
N ALA A 3 -4.55 -22.46 17.98
CA ALA A 3 -3.52 -21.85 18.78
C ALA A 3 -3.99 -20.41 18.93
N ASP A 4 -4.14 -19.96 20.16
CA ASP A 4 -4.57 -18.60 20.48
C ASP A 4 -3.54 -17.64 19.88
N VAL A 5 -3.81 -17.13 18.67
CA VAL A 5 -3.01 -16.06 18.06
C VAL A 5 -3.38 -14.77 18.79
N ALA A 6 -3.05 -14.72 20.08
CA ALA A 6 -3.11 -13.51 20.87
C ALA A 6 -1.94 -12.64 20.41
N LEU A 7 -2.21 -11.37 20.09
CA LEU A 7 -1.15 -10.40 19.83
C LEU A 7 -0.20 -10.39 21.02
N THR A 8 1.07 -10.60 20.74
CA THR A 8 2.10 -10.53 21.77
C THR A 8 2.25 -9.08 22.25
N PRO A 9 2.75 -8.85 23.48
CA PRO A 9 3.07 -7.50 23.93
C PRO A 9 4.02 -6.75 22.98
N ILE A 10 4.85 -7.48 22.23
CA ILE A 10 5.76 -6.94 21.22
C ILE A 10 4.97 -6.38 20.03
N ASP A 11 3.91 -7.04 19.58
CA ASP A 11 3.08 -6.58 18.46
C ASP A 11 2.40 -5.24 18.79
N TYR A 12 1.89 -5.10 20.02
CA TYR A 12 1.33 -3.84 20.51
C TYR A 12 2.39 -2.74 20.62
N MET A 13 3.58 -3.06 21.13
CA MET A 13 4.69 -2.11 21.20
C MET A 13 5.09 -1.60 19.82
N VAL A 14 5.22 -2.50 18.83
CA VAL A 14 5.55 -2.14 17.44
C VAL A 14 4.45 -1.25 16.83
N ALA A 15 3.17 -1.61 17.04
CA ALA A 15 2.05 -0.81 16.55
C ALA A 15 2.05 0.61 17.13
N ILE A 16 2.28 0.74 18.43
CA ILE A 16 2.38 2.05 19.10
C ILE A 16 3.57 2.85 18.56
N LEU A 17 4.75 2.23 18.39
CA LEU A 17 5.93 2.92 17.85
C LEU A 17 5.70 3.42 16.43
N ILE A 18 5.06 2.63 15.57
CA ILE A 18 4.74 3.03 14.19
C ILE A 18 3.77 4.22 14.17
N LEU A 19 2.90 4.37 15.16
CA LEU A 19 1.98 5.52 15.27
C LEU A 19 2.65 6.76 15.89
N LEU A 20 3.55 6.57 16.86
CA LEU A 20 4.22 7.68 17.56
C LEU A 20 5.30 8.36 16.70
N ILE A 21 6.01 7.61 15.85
CA ILE A 21 7.09 8.18 15.03
C ILE A 21 6.59 9.25 14.04
N PRO A 22 5.50 9.04 13.26
CA PRO A 22 4.91 10.08 12.42
C PRO A 22 4.49 11.33 13.20
N VAL A 23 3.91 11.14 14.39
CA VAL A 23 3.53 12.24 15.28
C VAL A 23 4.76 13.02 15.73
N ALA A 24 5.84 12.34 16.12
CA ALA A 24 7.09 12.97 16.52
C ALA A 24 7.75 13.74 15.35
N ILE A 25 7.75 13.18 14.14
CA ILE A 25 8.24 13.86 12.93
C ILE A 25 7.42 15.13 12.67
N GLY A 26 6.10 15.05 12.80
CA GLY A 26 5.24 16.20 12.60
C GLY A 26 5.42 17.30 13.63
N LEU A 27 5.54 16.94 14.91
CA LEU A 27 5.86 17.90 15.98
C LEU A 27 7.24 18.54 15.78
N TYR A 28 8.25 17.76 15.37
CA TYR A 28 9.59 18.27 15.08
C TYR A 28 9.57 19.35 14.00
N TYR A 29 8.91 19.08 12.86
CA TYR A 29 8.81 20.06 11.77
C TYR A 29 7.91 21.23 12.12
N ALA A 30 6.87 21.02 12.93
CA ALA A 30 6.03 22.10 13.43
C ALA A 30 6.81 23.13 14.24
N VAL A 31 7.64 22.68 15.19
CA VAL A 31 8.46 23.59 16.00
C VAL A 31 9.54 24.26 15.15
N LYS A 32 10.13 23.53 14.21
CA LYS A 32 11.20 24.04 13.34
C LYS A 32 10.72 25.09 12.34
N ASP A 33 9.55 24.90 11.76
CA ASP A 33 8.98 25.78 10.74
C ASP A 33 7.92 26.77 11.32
N ALA A 34 7.71 26.79 12.66
CA ALA A 34 6.74 27.65 13.36
C ALA A 34 6.87 29.16 13.06
N HIS A 35 8.06 29.62 12.68
CA HIS A 35 8.34 31.03 12.40
C HIS A 35 8.10 31.44 10.93
N LYS A 36 7.78 30.51 10.02
CA LYS A 36 7.53 30.82 8.60
C LYS A 36 6.06 31.18 8.38
N SER A 37 5.80 32.48 8.19
CA SER A 37 4.43 33.03 8.26
C SER A 37 3.69 33.10 6.91
N SER A 38 4.32 32.78 5.77
CA SER A 38 3.67 32.92 4.46
C SER A 38 2.98 31.63 4.01
N ARG A 39 1.73 31.73 3.52
CA ARG A 39 0.87 30.60 3.11
C ARG A 39 1.53 29.72 2.04
N ASP A 40 2.19 30.31 1.07
CA ASP A 40 2.89 29.57 0.00
C ASP A 40 4.13 28.85 0.52
N GLU A 41 4.78 29.40 1.55
CA GLU A 41 5.92 28.77 2.20
C GLU A 41 5.48 27.61 3.10
N TYR A 42 4.30 27.71 3.72
CA TYR A 42 3.70 26.61 4.49
C TYR A 42 3.17 25.47 3.59
N LEU A 43 2.54 25.80 2.45
CA LEU A 43 1.88 24.82 1.58
C LEU A 43 2.78 24.22 0.50
N LEU A 44 3.78 24.96 0.01
CA LEU A 44 4.65 24.58 -1.11
C LEU A 44 6.15 24.61 -0.75
N GLU A 45 6.51 24.95 0.49
CA GLU A 45 7.89 25.01 1.00
C GLU A 45 8.85 25.78 0.09
N GLY A 46 8.39 26.90 -0.47
CA GLY A 46 9.22 27.72 -1.36
C GLY A 46 9.77 26.97 -2.59
N ARG A 47 9.14 25.84 -2.97
CA ARG A 47 9.54 24.95 -4.06
C ARG A 47 10.93 24.33 -3.91
N GLN A 48 11.43 24.11 -2.70
CA GLN A 48 12.79 23.58 -2.50
C GLN A 48 12.87 22.10 -2.11
N MET A 49 11.78 21.35 -2.26
CA MET A 49 11.73 19.97 -1.77
C MET A 49 12.65 19.02 -2.54
N PRO A 50 13.37 18.11 -1.83
CA PRO A 50 14.17 17.08 -2.50
C PRO A 50 13.30 16.08 -3.25
N VAL A 51 13.79 15.59 -4.39
CA VAL A 51 13.03 14.74 -5.33
C VAL A 51 12.66 13.39 -4.71
N VAL A 52 13.58 12.75 -3.99
CA VAL A 52 13.39 11.40 -3.45
C VAL A 52 12.26 11.32 -2.41
N PRO A 53 12.21 12.19 -1.36
CA PRO A 53 11.09 12.23 -0.42
C PRO A 53 9.75 12.48 -1.10
N VAL A 54 9.68 13.39 -2.08
CA VAL A 54 8.44 13.70 -2.81
C VAL A 54 7.99 12.52 -3.66
N MET A 55 8.92 11.77 -4.26
CA MET A 55 8.62 10.57 -5.04
C MET A 55 8.06 9.45 -4.14
N LEU A 56 8.70 9.16 -3.00
CA LEU A 56 8.16 8.22 -2.01
C LEU A 56 6.80 8.72 -1.48
N SER A 57 6.66 10.04 -1.43
CA SER A 57 5.42 10.81 -1.32
C SER A 57 4.26 10.29 -2.15
N LEU A 58 4.48 10.49 -3.44
CA LEU A 58 3.57 10.13 -4.50
C LEU A 58 3.30 8.63 -4.51
N PHE A 59 4.32 7.82 -4.20
CA PHE A 59 4.17 6.37 -4.08
C PHE A 59 3.12 5.99 -3.03
N ILE A 60 3.25 6.46 -1.79
CA ILE A 60 2.26 6.15 -0.73
C ILE A 60 0.88 6.70 -1.08
N THR A 61 0.84 7.92 -1.63
CA THR A 61 -0.43 8.59 -1.99
C THR A 61 -1.25 7.75 -2.99
N PHE A 62 -0.61 7.18 -4.01
CA PHE A 62 -1.29 6.34 -5.00
C PHE A 62 -1.69 4.95 -4.47
N GLN A 63 -1.10 4.51 -3.36
CA GLN A 63 -1.41 3.20 -2.75
C GLN A 63 -2.65 3.22 -1.85
N ILE A 64 -3.00 4.38 -1.29
CA ILE A 64 -4.14 4.51 -0.39
C ILE A 64 -5.46 4.10 -1.07
N PRO A 65 -5.80 4.58 -2.28
CA PRO A 65 -7.02 4.17 -2.96
C PRO A 65 -7.04 2.67 -3.29
N ILE A 66 -5.91 2.12 -3.76
CA ILE A 66 -5.78 0.70 -4.10
C ILE A 66 -6.07 -0.17 -2.86
N ARG A 67 -5.47 0.20 -1.72
CA ARG A 67 -5.67 -0.49 -0.45
C ARG A 67 -7.13 -0.41 0.01
N SER A 68 -7.78 0.74 -0.12
CA SER A 68 -9.20 0.90 0.22
C SER A 68 -10.10 0.01 -0.64
N CYS A 69 -9.83 -0.11 -1.95
CA CYS A 69 -10.56 -1.03 -2.82
C CYS A 69 -10.35 -2.50 -2.42
N THR A 70 -9.13 -2.89 -2.05
CA THR A 70 -8.84 -4.26 -1.57
C THR A 70 -9.54 -4.57 -0.26
N TYR A 71 -9.55 -3.63 0.69
CA TYR A 71 -10.36 -3.79 1.91
C TYR A 71 -11.84 -3.97 1.55
N GLY A 72 -12.36 -3.16 0.61
CA GLY A 72 -13.73 -3.27 0.09
C GLY A 72 -14.09 -4.69 -0.34
N GLN A 73 -13.16 -5.37 -1.02
CA GLN A 73 -13.35 -6.76 -1.43
C GLN A 73 -13.30 -7.77 -0.28
N HIS A 74 -12.43 -7.56 0.72
CA HIS A 74 -12.30 -8.47 1.87
C HIS A 74 -13.57 -8.52 2.72
N TYR A 75 -14.23 -7.37 2.85
CA TYR A 75 -15.42 -7.24 3.68
C TYR A 75 -16.74 -7.50 2.94
N SER A 76 -16.74 -7.67 1.62
CA SER A 76 -17.95 -7.88 0.80
C SER A 76 -18.78 -9.14 1.16
N GLY A 77 -18.31 -9.98 2.10
CA GLY A 77 -19.04 -11.16 2.62
C GLY A 77 -19.43 -11.08 4.10
N TYR A 78 -19.23 -9.94 4.77
CA TYR A 78 -19.66 -9.70 6.16
C TYR A 78 -20.95 -8.88 6.20
N ASP A 79 -21.68 -8.96 7.32
CA ASP A 79 -22.90 -8.19 7.56
C ASP A 79 -22.64 -6.66 7.57
N ASP A 80 -23.54 -5.87 6.98
CA ASP A 80 -23.38 -4.42 6.72
C ASP A 80 -23.00 -3.61 7.96
N ASN A 81 -23.46 -4.03 9.15
CA ASN A 81 -23.17 -3.34 10.41
C ASN A 81 -21.73 -3.56 10.91
N HIS A 82 -21.17 -4.76 10.70
CA HIS A 82 -19.78 -5.07 11.06
C HIS A 82 -18.78 -4.43 10.11
N LEU A 83 -19.15 -4.32 8.82
CA LEU A 83 -18.44 -3.50 7.85
C LEU A 83 -18.34 -2.06 8.33
N LEU A 84 -19.48 -1.42 8.57
CA LEU A 84 -19.52 0.01 8.87
C LEU A 84 -18.69 0.34 10.14
N HIS A 85 -18.83 -0.47 11.19
CA HIS A 85 -18.03 -0.31 12.40
C HIS A 85 -16.53 -0.52 12.18
N GLY A 86 -16.11 -1.54 11.42
CA GLY A 86 -14.70 -1.80 11.13
C GLY A 86 -14.05 -0.71 10.29
N TYR A 87 -14.75 -0.22 9.27
CA TYR A 87 -14.29 0.89 8.42
C TYR A 87 -14.22 2.20 9.19
N CYS A 88 -15.26 2.56 9.94
CA CYS A 88 -15.27 3.79 10.74
C CYS A 88 -14.18 3.76 11.81
N PHE A 89 -14.01 2.66 12.57
CA PHE A 89 -12.98 2.59 13.60
C PHE A 89 -11.56 2.73 13.04
N THR A 90 -11.29 2.09 11.89
CA THR A 90 -9.99 2.18 11.21
C THR A 90 -9.76 3.58 10.64
N PHE A 91 -10.74 4.15 9.92
CA PHE A 91 -10.63 5.51 9.38
C PHE A 91 -10.52 6.57 10.47
N SER A 92 -11.25 6.44 11.58
CA SER A 92 -11.19 7.37 12.70
C SER A 92 -9.83 7.30 13.41
N SER A 93 -9.27 6.11 13.62
CA SER A 93 -7.98 5.96 14.31
C SER A 93 -6.80 6.45 13.47
N PHE A 94 -6.73 6.07 12.19
CA PHE A 94 -5.67 6.54 11.27
C PHE A 94 -5.88 8.00 10.85
N GLY A 95 -7.13 8.42 10.64
CA GLY A 95 -7.49 9.77 10.23
C GLY A 95 -7.27 10.81 11.31
N SER A 96 -7.55 10.50 12.58
CA SER A 96 -7.35 11.44 13.68
C SER A 96 -5.85 11.70 13.93
N GLY A 97 -5.04 10.63 13.98
CA GLY A 97 -3.59 10.77 14.09
C GLY A 97 -3.00 11.54 12.91
N GLY A 98 -3.39 11.16 11.69
CA GLY A 98 -3.08 11.83 10.42
C GLY A 98 -3.33 13.32 10.43
N THR A 99 -4.54 13.70 10.80
CA THR A 99 -5.00 15.09 10.77
C THR A 99 -4.25 15.93 11.79
N LEU A 100 -4.00 15.40 13.00
CA LEU A 100 -3.31 16.15 14.06
C LEU A 100 -1.87 16.49 13.67
N TYR A 101 -1.06 15.51 13.26
CA TYR A 101 0.34 15.79 12.90
C TYR A 101 0.45 16.60 11.59
N THR A 102 -0.50 16.44 10.66
CA THR A 102 -0.53 17.21 9.41
C THR A 102 -0.92 18.67 9.65
N SER A 103 -1.89 18.91 10.55
CA SER A 103 -2.33 20.27 10.89
C SER A 103 -1.22 21.06 11.58
N ILE A 104 -0.36 20.38 12.33
CA ILE A 104 0.70 21.01 13.13
C ILE A 104 2.01 21.13 12.31
N GLY A 105 2.41 20.09 11.57
CA GLY A 105 3.70 20.03 10.88
C GLY A 105 3.72 20.48 9.41
N GLY A 106 2.55 20.77 8.83
CA GLY A 106 2.42 21.23 7.44
C GLY A 106 2.81 20.18 6.39
N TYR A 107 2.91 20.63 5.13
CA TYR A 107 3.17 19.75 3.98
C TYR A 107 4.49 18.95 4.11
N LYS A 108 5.54 19.59 4.63
CA LYS A 108 6.86 18.95 4.81
C LYS A 108 6.82 17.77 5.75
N SER A 109 6.12 17.90 6.87
CA SER A 109 5.90 16.80 7.80
C SER A 109 5.30 15.60 7.08
N VAL A 110 4.23 15.82 6.31
CA VAL A 110 3.55 14.76 5.55
C VAL A 110 4.53 14.02 4.63
N VAL A 111 5.39 14.76 3.94
CA VAL A 111 6.35 14.13 3.02
C VAL A 111 7.33 13.23 3.76
N TRP A 112 7.87 13.69 4.89
CA TRP A 112 8.83 12.91 5.68
C TRP A 112 8.18 11.75 6.45
N THR A 113 6.94 11.91 6.92
CA THR A 113 6.19 10.80 7.50
C THR A 113 5.94 9.69 6.49
N ASP A 114 5.67 10.05 5.24
CA ASP A 114 5.46 9.06 4.17
C ASP A 114 6.76 8.36 3.76
N VAL A 115 7.92 9.04 3.84
CA VAL A 115 9.24 8.38 3.65
C VAL A 115 9.44 7.29 4.71
N PHE A 116 9.21 7.63 5.97
CA PHE A 116 9.28 6.67 7.07
C PHE A 116 8.30 5.50 6.82
N GLN A 117 7.06 5.80 6.47
CA GLN A 117 6.04 4.81 6.19
C GLN A 117 6.44 3.87 5.03
N THR A 118 7.06 4.41 3.98
CA THR A 118 7.54 3.61 2.85
C THR A 118 8.61 2.61 3.27
N VAL A 119 9.54 3.04 4.12
CA VAL A 119 10.59 2.16 4.67
C VAL A 119 9.98 1.06 5.53
N VAL A 120 9.05 1.40 6.42
CA VAL A 120 8.36 0.41 7.27
C VAL A 120 7.63 -0.64 6.45
N ILE A 121 6.87 -0.22 5.42
CA ILE A 121 6.17 -1.14 4.52
C ILE A 121 7.16 -2.03 3.76
N ALA A 122 8.25 -1.46 3.24
CA ALA A 122 9.26 -2.22 2.50
C ALA A 122 9.92 -3.29 3.38
N LEU A 123 10.32 -2.94 4.60
CA LEU A 123 10.93 -3.86 5.56
C LEU A 123 9.95 -4.96 5.99
N GLY A 124 8.72 -4.58 6.36
CA GLY A 124 7.69 -5.55 6.75
C GLY A 124 7.39 -6.54 5.63
N THR A 125 7.24 -6.05 4.39
CA THR A 125 7.01 -6.90 3.22
C THR A 125 8.18 -7.85 2.98
N ALA A 126 9.42 -7.36 3.08
CA ALA A 126 10.61 -8.18 2.91
C ALA A 126 10.70 -9.30 3.97
N ILE A 127 10.44 -8.96 5.25
CA ILE A 127 10.45 -9.95 6.35
C ILE A 127 9.40 -11.04 6.11
N ILE A 128 8.18 -10.66 5.73
CA ILE A 128 7.09 -11.61 5.46
C ILE A 128 7.48 -12.53 4.29
N ILE A 129 8.01 -11.99 3.19
CA ILE A 129 8.42 -12.79 2.03
C ILE A 129 9.52 -13.77 2.41
N ILE A 130 10.56 -13.31 3.13
CA ILE A 130 11.68 -14.16 3.54
C ILE A 130 11.18 -15.31 4.43
N LYS A 131 10.40 -14.98 5.48
CA LYS A 131 9.85 -15.98 6.40
C LYS A 131 8.97 -16.99 5.68
N ALA A 132 8.04 -16.51 4.86
CA ALA A 132 7.12 -17.37 4.14
C ALA A 132 7.83 -18.22 3.09
N CYS A 133 8.88 -17.72 2.43
CA CYS A 133 9.72 -18.53 1.54
C CYS A 133 10.50 -19.61 2.31
N MET A 134 11.02 -19.32 3.50
CA MET A 134 11.70 -20.34 4.33
C MET A 134 10.75 -21.47 4.73
N GLU A 135 9.50 -21.14 5.06
CA GLU A 135 8.48 -22.12 5.46
C GLU A 135 7.91 -22.94 4.30
N THR A 136 7.91 -22.38 3.09
CA THR A 136 7.36 -23.03 1.88
C THR A 136 8.39 -23.85 1.10
N GLY A 137 9.64 -23.94 1.56
CA GLY A 137 10.70 -24.69 0.86
C GLY A 137 11.44 -23.88 -0.21
N GLY A 138 11.27 -22.55 -0.22
CA GLY A 138 12.01 -21.60 -1.05
C GLY A 138 11.25 -21.12 -2.30
N VAL A 139 11.82 -20.11 -2.97
CA VAL A 139 11.21 -19.43 -4.14
C VAL A 139 10.91 -20.40 -5.29
N ARG A 140 11.80 -21.36 -5.54
CA ARG A 140 11.64 -22.36 -6.62
C ARG A 140 10.44 -23.26 -6.37
N GLU A 141 10.22 -23.64 -5.12
CA GLU A 141 9.10 -24.50 -4.74
C GLU A 141 7.77 -23.76 -4.84
N VAL A 142 7.74 -22.49 -4.40
CA VAL A 142 6.58 -21.61 -4.59
C VAL A 142 6.20 -21.50 -6.06
N TRP A 143 7.18 -21.32 -6.95
CA TRP A 143 6.93 -21.25 -8.39
C TRP A 143 6.40 -22.57 -8.97
N ARG A 144 6.98 -23.71 -8.59
CA ARG A 144 6.53 -25.04 -9.00
C ARG A 144 5.08 -25.29 -8.58
N LEU A 145 4.75 -24.99 -7.32
CA LEU A 145 3.39 -25.13 -6.79
C LEU A 145 2.39 -24.21 -7.47
N ALA A 146 2.78 -22.98 -7.80
CA ALA A 146 1.92 -22.05 -8.56
C ALA A 146 1.63 -22.55 -9.98
N GLN A 147 2.62 -23.20 -10.62
CA GLN A 147 2.47 -23.80 -11.94
C GLN A 147 1.56 -25.03 -11.90
N GLU A 148 1.80 -25.96 -10.96
CA GLU A 148 0.98 -27.16 -10.77
C GLU A 148 -0.45 -26.83 -10.33
N GLY A 149 -0.61 -25.80 -9.51
CA GLY A 149 -1.91 -25.25 -9.10
C GLY A 149 -2.67 -24.54 -10.23
N GLY A 150 -2.11 -24.45 -11.44
CA GLY A 150 -2.73 -23.80 -12.59
C GLY A 150 -2.98 -22.31 -12.38
N ARG A 151 -2.18 -21.64 -11.54
CA ARG A 151 -2.33 -20.20 -11.22
C ARG A 151 -1.56 -19.30 -12.18
N LEU A 152 -0.56 -19.85 -12.89
CA LEU A 152 0.22 -19.16 -13.91
C LEU A 152 -0.53 -19.09 -15.25
N ASN A 153 -1.57 -18.26 -15.32
CA ASN A 153 -2.37 -18.07 -16.54
C ASN A 153 -1.98 -16.79 -17.28
N PHE A 154 -0.91 -16.85 -18.08
CA PHE A 154 -0.45 -15.69 -18.86
C PHE A 154 -1.24 -15.47 -20.16
N ASN A 155 -1.95 -16.49 -20.66
CA ASN A 155 -2.55 -16.47 -22.01
C ASN A 155 -4.00 -15.94 -22.09
N ARG A 156 -4.47 -15.13 -21.12
CA ARG A 156 -5.83 -14.54 -21.17
C ARG A 156 -5.87 -13.19 -21.92
N PHE A 157 -5.42 -13.20 -23.18
CA PHE A 157 -5.38 -12.03 -24.07
C PHE A 157 -6.70 -11.77 -24.82
N THR A 158 -7.85 -11.97 -24.17
CA THR A 158 -9.16 -11.77 -24.81
C THR A 158 -9.59 -10.31 -24.66
N PRO A 159 -9.98 -9.61 -25.75
CA PRO A 159 -10.46 -8.23 -25.72
C PRO A 159 -11.87 -8.07 -25.12
N ASP A 160 -12.49 -9.17 -24.70
CA ASP A 160 -13.79 -9.18 -24.03
C ASP A 160 -13.66 -8.58 -22.61
N LEU A 161 -14.40 -7.49 -22.38
CA LEU A 161 -14.45 -6.77 -21.11
C LEU A 161 -15.40 -7.40 -20.08
N THR A 162 -16.25 -8.34 -20.50
CA THR A 162 -17.16 -9.07 -19.59
C THR A 162 -16.45 -10.20 -18.85
N VAL A 163 -15.30 -10.65 -19.38
CA VAL A 163 -14.48 -11.67 -18.74
C VAL A 163 -13.75 -11.08 -17.54
N ARG A 164 -13.99 -11.66 -16.36
CA ARG A 164 -13.32 -11.28 -15.11
C ARG A 164 -11.79 -11.30 -15.28
N ASN A 165 -11.16 -10.17 -14.97
CA ASN A 165 -9.70 -9.97 -15.03
C ASN A 165 -9.07 -10.26 -16.41
N SER A 166 -9.73 -9.89 -17.51
CA SER A 166 -9.07 -9.88 -18.82
C SER A 166 -7.93 -8.85 -18.84
N ILE A 167 -6.84 -9.14 -19.56
CA ILE A 167 -5.67 -8.24 -19.58
C ILE A 167 -6.07 -6.83 -20.07
N TRP A 168 -6.96 -6.75 -21.05
CA TRP A 168 -7.46 -5.50 -21.60
C TRP A 168 -8.36 -4.76 -20.61
N GLY A 169 -9.29 -5.46 -19.95
CA GLY A 169 -10.13 -4.86 -18.91
C GLY A 169 -9.31 -4.32 -17.74
N VAL A 170 -8.33 -5.08 -17.26
CA VAL A 170 -7.45 -4.67 -16.16
C VAL A 170 -6.56 -3.49 -16.58
N THR A 171 -6.01 -3.51 -17.79
CA THR A 171 -5.14 -2.44 -18.31
C THR A 171 -5.92 -1.13 -18.43
N ILE A 172 -7.11 -1.17 -19.05
CA ILE A 172 -7.97 0.02 -19.20
C ILE A 172 -8.36 0.57 -17.82
N ALA A 173 -8.82 -0.29 -16.91
CA ALA A 173 -9.18 0.12 -15.55
C ALA A 173 -8.00 0.76 -14.82
N HIS A 174 -6.80 0.18 -14.90
CA HIS A 174 -5.60 0.77 -14.32
C HIS A 174 -5.26 2.11 -14.97
N CYS A 175 -5.34 2.26 -16.29
CA CYS A 175 -5.11 3.54 -16.96
C CYS A 175 -6.01 4.65 -16.40
N PHE A 176 -7.31 4.39 -16.20
CA PHE A 176 -8.22 5.36 -15.58
C PHE A 176 -7.87 5.66 -14.12
N ILE A 177 -7.54 4.64 -13.32
CA ILE A 177 -7.10 4.83 -11.93
C ILE A 177 -5.86 5.73 -11.87
N TRP A 178 -4.85 5.46 -12.69
CA TRP A 178 -3.63 6.25 -12.75
C TRP A 178 -3.89 7.69 -13.21
N LEU A 179 -4.78 7.88 -14.18
CA LEU A 179 -5.15 9.20 -14.68
C LEU A 179 -5.84 10.04 -13.58
N VAL A 180 -6.84 9.48 -12.90
CA VAL A 180 -7.56 10.18 -11.81
C VAL A 180 -6.61 10.55 -10.68
N ASN A 181 -5.73 9.63 -10.29
CA ASN A 181 -4.76 9.88 -9.22
C ASN A 181 -3.69 10.91 -9.62
N GLY A 182 -3.26 10.90 -10.89
CA GLY A 182 -2.29 11.86 -11.44
C GLY A 182 -2.75 13.32 -11.36
N PHE A 183 -4.06 13.56 -11.51
CA PHE A 183 -4.66 14.90 -11.39
C PHE A 183 -5.25 15.20 -10.01
N SER A 184 -5.04 14.32 -9.02
CA SER A 184 -5.54 14.59 -7.67
C SER A 184 -4.84 15.80 -7.06
N GLN A 185 -5.56 16.53 -6.20
CA GLN A 185 -5.03 17.70 -5.50
C GLN A 185 -3.71 17.40 -4.79
N SER A 186 -3.63 16.24 -4.13
CA SER A 186 -2.44 15.81 -3.41
C SER A 186 -1.22 15.63 -4.32
N THR A 187 -1.44 15.09 -5.52
CA THR A 187 -0.40 14.88 -6.53
C THR A 187 0.10 16.19 -7.12
N LEU A 188 -0.82 17.07 -7.52
CA LEU A 188 -0.48 18.37 -8.08
C LEU A 188 0.28 19.26 -7.09
N GLN A 189 -0.11 19.23 -5.82
CA GLN A 189 0.59 19.95 -4.75
C GLN A 189 2.01 19.40 -4.56
N ARG A 190 2.19 18.07 -4.53
CA ARG A 190 3.51 17.44 -4.40
C ARG A 190 4.42 17.77 -5.57
N ILE A 191 3.91 17.77 -6.80
CA ILE A 191 4.67 18.13 -8.00
C ILE A 191 5.12 19.58 -7.95
N SER A 192 4.22 20.48 -7.55
CA SER A 192 4.48 21.92 -7.54
C SER A 192 5.48 22.36 -6.46
N SER A 193 5.77 21.49 -5.49
CA SER A 193 6.77 21.72 -4.43
C SER A 193 8.22 21.45 -4.88
N MET A 194 8.42 20.83 -6.05
CA MET A 194 9.75 20.57 -6.61
C MET A 194 10.33 21.82 -7.28
N LYS A 195 11.67 21.89 -7.32
CA LYS A 195 12.41 23.04 -7.85
C LYS A 195 12.21 23.23 -9.35
N THR A 196 12.23 22.14 -10.12
CA THR A 196 12.20 22.19 -11.58
C THR A 196 11.21 21.18 -12.18
N LEU A 197 10.74 21.48 -13.39
CA LEU A 197 9.91 20.55 -14.16
C LEU A 197 10.68 19.29 -14.57
N GLN A 198 12.00 19.40 -14.76
CA GLN A 198 12.84 18.25 -15.10
C GLN A 198 12.90 17.26 -13.94
N ASP A 199 13.06 17.75 -12.71
CA ASP A 199 13.01 16.93 -11.49
C ASP A 199 11.68 16.19 -11.37
N ALA A 200 10.56 16.87 -11.66
CA ALA A 200 9.23 16.26 -11.64
C ALA A 200 9.07 15.14 -12.68
N LYS A 201 9.60 15.32 -13.90
CA LYS A 201 9.57 14.29 -14.95
C LYS A 201 10.40 13.07 -14.56
N VAL A 202 11.61 13.29 -14.03
CA VAL A 202 12.48 12.21 -13.56
C VAL A 202 11.84 11.47 -12.38
N ALA A 203 11.25 12.20 -11.43
CA ALA A 203 10.52 11.60 -10.31
C ALA A 203 9.42 10.65 -10.78
N TYR A 204 8.62 11.04 -11.77
CA TYR A 204 7.56 10.19 -12.34
C TYR A 204 8.10 8.97 -13.08
N LEU A 205 9.20 9.12 -13.82
CA LEU A 205 9.81 8.00 -14.53
C LEU A 205 10.31 6.93 -13.54
N ILE A 206 11.02 7.36 -12.49
CA ILE A 206 11.50 6.46 -11.44
C ILE A 206 10.33 5.85 -10.67
N LEU A 207 9.30 6.65 -10.36
CA LEU A 207 8.09 6.19 -9.68
C LEU A 207 7.38 5.08 -10.47
N THR A 208 7.33 5.20 -11.80
CA THR A 208 6.73 4.18 -12.69
C THR A 208 7.47 2.85 -12.57
N VAL A 209 8.81 2.87 -12.61
CA VAL A 209 9.62 1.65 -12.41
C VAL A 209 9.39 1.07 -11.02
N PHE A 210 9.31 1.91 -10.00
CA PHE A 210 9.09 1.49 -8.62
C PHE A 210 7.73 0.79 -8.45
N PHE A 211 6.68 1.27 -9.10
CA PHE A 211 5.36 0.62 -9.10
C PHE A 211 5.35 -0.74 -9.80
N ILE A 212 6.08 -0.90 -10.91
CA ILE A 212 6.20 -2.18 -11.61
C ILE A 212 6.89 -3.21 -10.69
N VAL A 213 8.00 -2.83 -10.06
CA VAL A 213 8.73 -3.69 -9.12
C VAL A 213 7.85 -4.04 -7.92
N TYR A 214 7.18 -3.06 -7.32
CA TYR A 214 6.28 -3.28 -6.19
C TYR A 214 5.11 -4.22 -6.56
N GLY A 215 4.49 -4.02 -7.72
CA GLY A 215 3.43 -4.89 -8.22
C GLY A 215 3.91 -6.34 -8.38
N ALA A 216 5.10 -6.54 -8.95
CA ALA A 216 5.69 -7.88 -9.09
C ALA A 216 5.94 -8.55 -7.73
N VAL A 217 6.43 -7.79 -6.74
CA VAL A 217 6.63 -8.28 -5.36
C VAL A 217 5.31 -8.73 -4.72
N PHE A 218 4.24 -7.95 -4.89
CA PHE A 218 2.92 -8.31 -4.34
C PHE A 218 2.24 -9.47 -5.08
N CYS A 219 2.43 -9.58 -6.40
CA CYS A 219 2.01 -10.76 -7.15
C CYS A 219 2.74 -12.02 -6.64
N PHE A 220 4.05 -11.91 -6.39
CA PHE A 220 4.82 -13.02 -5.83
C PHE A 220 4.37 -13.38 -4.41
N LEU A 221 4.07 -12.39 -3.57
CA LEU A 221 3.46 -12.62 -2.26
C LEU A 221 2.14 -13.41 -2.37
N GLY A 222 1.31 -13.12 -3.37
CA GLY A 222 0.11 -13.91 -3.67
C GLY A 222 0.40 -15.38 -3.97
N PHE A 223 1.46 -15.67 -4.74
CA PHE A 223 1.89 -17.06 -4.98
C PHE A 223 2.43 -17.74 -3.72
N ILE A 224 3.18 -17.01 -2.88
CA ILE A 224 3.67 -17.55 -1.60
C ILE A 224 2.49 -17.94 -0.69
N ILE A 225 1.49 -17.07 -0.56
CA ILE A 225 0.29 -17.36 0.24
C ILE A 225 -0.39 -18.61 -0.29
N PHE A 226 -0.59 -18.72 -1.61
CA PHE A 226 -1.16 -19.92 -2.22
C PHE A 226 -0.34 -21.18 -1.93
N ALA A 227 0.99 -21.13 -2.10
CA ALA A 227 1.89 -22.24 -1.84
C ALA A 227 1.84 -22.67 -0.36
N TYR A 228 1.85 -21.71 0.55
CA TYR A 228 1.75 -21.95 1.99
C TYR A 228 0.47 -22.72 2.37
N PHE A 229 -0.69 -22.27 1.88
CA PHE A 229 -1.96 -22.95 2.14
C PHE A 229 -2.07 -24.32 1.46
N SER A 230 -1.46 -24.48 0.28
CA SER A 230 -1.43 -25.77 -0.43
C SER A 230 -0.60 -26.83 0.32
N ILE A 231 0.56 -26.44 0.85
CA ILE A 231 1.44 -27.32 1.66
C ILE A 231 0.77 -27.72 2.97
N LYS A 232 0.14 -26.76 3.66
CA LYS A 232 -0.55 -27.00 4.94
C LYS A 232 -1.86 -27.79 4.79
N GLN A 233 -2.27 -28.15 3.56
CA GLN A 233 -3.54 -28.83 3.26
C GLN A 233 -4.77 -28.08 3.79
N CYS A 234 -4.66 -26.76 3.99
CA CYS A 234 -5.74 -25.90 4.43
C CYS A 234 -6.42 -25.22 3.23
N ASP A 235 -6.72 -26.01 2.20
CA ASP A 235 -7.51 -25.53 1.06
C ASP A 235 -9.00 -25.71 1.41
N PRO A 236 -9.77 -24.62 1.62
CA PRO A 236 -11.16 -24.71 2.02
C PRO A 236 -12.07 -25.40 0.98
N LEU A 237 -11.65 -25.45 -0.29
CA LEU A 237 -12.32 -26.25 -1.33
C LEU A 237 -12.05 -27.74 -1.16
N LYS A 238 -10.81 -28.14 -0.85
CA LYS A 238 -10.46 -29.56 -0.58
C LYS A 238 -11.02 -30.03 0.76
N ALA A 239 -11.16 -29.12 1.73
CA ALA A 239 -11.74 -29.37 3.03
C ALA A 239 -13.29 -29.29 3.05
N ASN A 240 -13.94 -29.13 1.88
CA ASN A 240 -15.40 -29.04 1.72
C ASN A 240 -16.08 -27.91 2.52
N PHE A 241 -15.35 -26.87 2.92
CA PHE A 241 -15.94 -25.69 3.56
C PHE A 241 -16.67 -24.77 2.56
N ILE A 242 -16.39 -24.92 1.26
CA ILE A 242 -16.99 -24.12 0.19
C ILE A 242 -17.42 -25.06 -0.93
N SER A 243 -18.72 -25.04 -1.27
CA SER A 243 -19.32 -25.92 -2.28
C SER A 243 -19.13 -25.39 -3.72
N ASN A 244 -18.92 -24.09 -3.88
CA ASN A 244 -18.75 -23.46 -5.20
C ASN A 244 -17.38 -22.80 -5.33
N ARG A 245 -16.75 -22.97 -6.50
CA ARG A 245 -15.42 -22.45 -6.82
C ARG A 245 -15.45 -21.00 -7.32
N ASN A 246 -16.65 -20.44 -7.52
CA ASN A 246 -16.92 -19.14 -8.13
C ASN A 246 -17.49 -18.15 -7.12
#